data_AF-A0A6G0ZRA6-F1
#
_entry.id   AF-A0A6G0ZRA6-F1
#
_cell.length_a   1.000
_cell.length_b   1.000
_cell.length_c   1.000
_cell.angle_alpha   90.00
_cell.angle_beta   90.00
_cell.angle_gamma   90.00
#
_symmetry.space_group_name_H-M   'P 1'
#
loop_
_entity.id
_entity.type
_entity.pdbx_description
1 polymer ?
#
loop_
_entity_poly.entity_id
_entity_poly.type
_entity_poly.pdbx_seq_one_letter_code
_entity_poly.pdbx_strand_id
1 'polypeptide(L)'
;MTFFRLLSKNCFNYNINGVPLPRIADVIKYLGIHFESKLTLNTHFHCIKVKAFKLFEFIYRSCVGFNDKNTFISIYCSLVHSIILE
;
A
#
# COMPACT_ATOMS: atom_id res chain seq x y z
N MET A 1 -10.63 18.42 4.33
CA MET A 1 -11.43 17.22 3.95
C MET A 1 -10.53 16.00 4.04
N THR A 2 -10.66 15.20 5.09
CA THR A 2 -9.88 13.97 5.31
C THR A 2 -10.71 12.76 4.91
N PHE A 3 -10.35 12.11 3.81
CA PHE A 3 -11.00 10.87 3.35
C PHE A 3 -10.39 9.67 4.08
N PHE A 4 -10.98 9.25 5.20
CA PHE A 4 -10.69 7.93 5.76
C PHE A 4 -11.71 6.93 5.21
N ARG A 5 -11.22 5.96 4.43
CA ARG A 5 -12.03 4.80 4.01
C ARG A 5 -12.21 3.90 5.22
N LEU A 6 -13.42 3.91 5.82
CA LEU A 6 -13.80 2.93 6.83
C LEU A 6 -13.67 1.53 6.22
N LEU A 7 -12.74 0.75 6.75
CA LEU A 7 -12.56 -0.65 6.39
C LEU A 7 -13.63 -1.45 7.13
N SER A 8 -14.81 -1.62 6.54
CA SER A 8 -15.75 -2.62 7.01
C SER A 8 -15.15 -4.00 6.73
N LYS A 9 -14.80 -4.74 7.79
CA LYS A 9 -14.33 -6.12 7.66
C LYS A 9 -15.52 -6.95 7.19
N ASN A 10 -15.50 -7.42 5.95
CA ASN A 10 -16.58 -8.26 5.42
C ASN A 10 -16.68 -9.56 6.25
N CYS A 11 -17.73 -9.67 7.06
CA CYS A 11 -18.04 -10.85 7.87
C CYS A 11 -18.91 -11.84 7.10
N PHE A 12 -18.50 -12.19 5.88
CA PHE A 12 -19.18 -13.24 5.12
C PHE A 12 -18.78 -14.62 5.65
N ASN A 13 -19.74 -15.53 5.82
CA ASN A 13 -19.50 -16.90 6.22
C ASN A 13 -19.51 -17.77 4.96
N TYR A 14 -18.35 -18.32 4.62
CA TYR A 14 -18.18 -19.14 3.43
C TYR A 14 -18.53 -20.59 3.74
N ASN A 15 -19.22 -21.25 2.81
CA ASN A 15 -19.54 -22.67 2.91
C ASN A 15 -18.91 -23.43 1.73
N ILE A 16 -18.30 -24.58 1.99
CA ILE A 16 -17.87 -25.53 0.95
C ILE A 16 -18.70 -26.81 1.13
N ASN A 17 -19.41 -27.22 0.09
CA ASN A 17 -20.29 -28.40 0.13
C ASN A 17 -21.29 -28.40 1.30
N GLY A 18 -21.82 -27.23 1.66
CA GLY A 18 -22.76 -27.08 2.78
C GLY A 18 -22.11 -27.04 4.17
N VAL A 19 -20.79 -27.22 4.28
CA VAL A 19 -20.06 -27.12 5.54
C VAL A 19 -19.51 -25.69 5.70
N PRO A 20 -19.83 -24.98 6.80
CA PRO A 20 -19.31 -23.64 7.05
C PRO A 20 -17.82 -23.69 7.37
N LEU A 21 -17.07 -22.79 6.75
CA LEU A 21 -15.64 -22.63 7.00
C LEU A 21 -15.41 -21.88 8.32
N PRO A 22 -14.59 -22.42 9.24
CA PRO A 22 -14.26 -21.74 10.48
C PRO A 22 -13.40 -20.50 10.19
N ARG A 23 -13.80 -19.36 10.76
CA ARG A 23 -13.03 -18.11 10.68
C ARG A 23 -11.84 -18.20 11.61
N ILE A 24 -10.63 -18.27 11.05
CA ILE A 24 -9.39 -18.22 11.82
C ILE A 24 -9.17 -16.76 12.24
N ALA A 25 -9.30 -16.46 13.54
CA ALA A 25 -9.26 -15.09 14.05
C ALA A 25 -7.82 -14.57 14.23
N ASP A 26 -6.88 -15.44 14.59
CA ASP A 26 -5.61 -15.01 15.18
C ASP A 26 -4.38 -15.20 14.29
N VAL A 27 -4.48 -16.05 13.27
CA VAL A 27 -3.33 -16.45 12.45
C VAL A 27 -3.65 -16.20 10.98
N ILE A 28 -2.98 -15.19 10.40
CA ILE A 28 -3.07 -14.90 8.98
C ILE A 28 -1.96 -15.69 8.30
N LYS A 29 -2.31 -16.70 7.51
CA LYS A 29 -1.35 -17.46 6.71
C LYS A 29 -1.24 -16.80 5.34
N TYR A 30 -0.05 -16.33 4.98
CA TYR A 30 0.24 -15.77 3.65
C TYR A 30 1.48 -16.45 3.09
N LEU A 31 1.38 -17.01 1.88
CA LEU A 31 2.46 -17.76 1.20
C LEU A 31 3.12 -18.86 2.06
N GLY A 32 2.36 -19.53 2.92
CA GLY A 32 2.88 -20.59 3.80
C GLY A 32 3.44 -20.12 5.14
N ILE A 33 3.60 -18.81 5.33
CA ILE A 33 4.14 -18.20 6.55
C ILE A 33 2.99 -17.76 7.45
N HIS A 34 3.11 -18.04 8.74
CA HIS A 34 2.17 -17.58 9.76
C HIS A 34 2.57 -16.17 10.21
N PHE A 35 1.69 -15.19 9.96
CA PHE A 35 1.85 -13.83 10.44
C PHE A 35 1.14 -13.68 11.79
N GLU A 36 1.83 -13.11 12.76
CA GLU A 36 1.21 -12.69 14.01
C GLU A 36 0.23 -11.56 13.73
N SER A 37 -0.98 -11.64 14.30
CA SER A 37 -2.05 -10.65 14.08
C SER A 37 -1.67 -9.21 14.46
N LYS A 38 -0.65 -9.05 15.32
CA LYS A 38 -0.09 -7.76 15.74
C LYS A 38 0.98 -7.22 14.78
N LEU A 39 1.53 -8.05 13.89
CA LEU A 39 2.54 -7.64 12.92
C LEU A 39 1.86 -6.83 11.80
N THR A 40 1.81 -5.51 11.98
CA THR A 40 1.29 -4.61 10.96
C THR A 40 2.43 -3.96 10.17
N LEU A 41 2.33 -3.97 8.84
CA LEU A 41 3.27 -3.27 7.96
C LEU A 41 2.97 -1.76 7.86
N ASN A 42 2.09 -1.23 8.71
CA ASN A 42 1.63 0.16 8.67
C ASN A 42 2.79 1.15 8.76
N THR A 43 3.74 0.90 9.66
CA THR A 43 4.93 1.73 9.84
C THR A 43 5.79 1.72 8.58
N HIS A 44 6.00 0.54 7.97
CA HIS A 44 6.76 0.40 6.73
C HIS A 44 6.10 1.15 5.57
N PHE A 45 4.78 0.99 5.39
CA PHE A 45 4.02 1.73 4.40
C PHE A 45 4.03 3.24 4.64
N HIS A 46 4.02 3.68 5.90
CA HIS A 46 4.14 5.09 6.25
C HIS A 46 5.52 5.63 5.85
N CYS A 47 6.60 4.92 6.18
CA CYS A 47 7.96 5.30 5.78
C CYS A 47 8.11 5.40 4.26
N ILE A 48 7.61 4.42 3.50
CA ILE A 48 7.62 4.46 2.03
C ILE A 48 6.85 5.66 1.50
N LYS A 49 5.64 5.91 2.02
CA LYS A 49 4.84 7.08 1.61
C LYS A 49 5.59 8.38 1.86
N VAL A 50 6.16 8.55 3.05
CA VAL A 50 6.93 9.76 3.39
C VAL A 50 8.12 9.95 2.46
N LYS A 51 8.88 8.89 2.15
CA LYS A 51 9.99 8.95 1.17
C LYS A 51 9.48 9.36 -0.22
N ALA A 52 8.41 8.74 -0.71
CA ALA A 52 7.84 9.03 -2.01
C ALA A 52 7.32 10.48 -2.12
N PHE A 53 6.67 11.01 -1.08
CA PHE A 53 6.20 12.40 -1.06
C PHE A 53 7.34 13.42 -1.06
N LYS A 54 8.41 13.17 -0.30
CA LYS A 54 9.60 14.04 -0.33
C LYS A 54 10.19 14.13 -1.74
N LEU A 55 10.29 12.99 -2.43
CA LEU A 55 10.81 12.96 -3.80
C LEU A 55 9.84 13.61 -4.78
N PHE A 56 8.52 13.41 -4.61
CA PHE A 56 7.52 14.09 -5.41
C PHE A 56 7.64 15.61 -5.32
N GLU A 57 7.79 16.16 -4.11
CA GLU A 57 7.97 17.60 -3.92
C GLU A 57 9.24 18.11 -4.59
N PHE A 58 10.34 17.34 -4.52
CA PHE A 58 11.57 17.67 -5.23
C PHE A 58 11.33 17.73 -6.74
N ILE A 59 10.75 16.69 -7.34
CA ILE A 59 10.45 16.63 -8.77
C ILE A 59 9.53 17.80 -9.16
N TYR A 60 8.48 18.07 -8.38
CA TYR A 60 7.55 19.16 -8.65
C TYR A 60 8.23 20.54 -8.69
N ARG A 61 9.16 20.79 -7.76
CA ARG A 61 9.90 22.06 -7.71
C ARG A 61 10.99 22.17 -8.78
N SER A 62 11.64 21.06 -9.12
CA SER A 62 12.69 21.03 -10.14
C SER A 62 12.14 21.04 -11.57
N CYS A 63 10.92 20.53 -11.77
CA CYS A 63 10.32 20.35 -13.09
C CYS A 63 9.21 21.39 -13.41
N VAL A 64 9.20 22.56 -12.77
CA VAL A 64 8.17 23.60 -12.99
C VAL A 64 8.03 24.01 -14.47
N GLY A 65 9.10 23.93 -15.27
CA GLY A 65 9.07 24.25 -16.70
C GLY A 65 8.59 23.11 -17.62
N PHE A 66 8.35 21.91 -17.11
CA PHE A 66 7.86 20.79 -17.90
C PHE A 66 6.32 20.83 -17.96
N ASN A 67 5.77 21.25 -19.12
CA ASN A 67 4.32 21.26 -19.32
C ASN A 67 3.76 19.90 -19.80
N ASP A 68 4.63 18.92 -20.09
CA ASP A 68 4.20 17.60 -20.53
C ASP A 68 3.98 16.65 -19.34
N LYS A 69 2.72 16.22 -19.19
CA LYS A 69 2.28 15.30 -18.13
C LYS A 69 2.98 13.94 -18.22
N ASN A 70 3.26 13.46 -19.43
CA ASN A 70 3.90 12.15 -19.62
C ASN A 70 5.35 12.18 -19.12
N THR A 71 6.05 13.30 -19.33
CA THR A 71 7.40 13.52 -18.83
C THR A 71 7.43 13.51 -17.30
N PHE A 72 6.48 14.18 -16.65
CA PHE A 72 6.34 14.16 -15.19
C PHE A 72 6.10 12.75 -14.63
N ILE A 73 5.20 11.99 -15.26
CA ILE A 73 4.92 10.60 -14.87
C ILE A 73 6.18 9.73 -15.04
N SER A 74 6.89 9.88 -16.16
CA SER A 74 8.11 9.11 -16.43
C SER A 74 9.21 9.40 -15.41
N ILE A 75 9.45 10.67 -15.09
CA ILE A 75 10.44 11.09 -14.07
C ILE A 75 10.03 10.56 -12.69
N TYR A 76 8.76 10.71 -12.32
CA TYR A 76 8.25 10.21 -11.05
C TYR A 76 8.39 8.69 -10.93
N CYS A 77 7.98 7.94 -11.95
CA CYS A 77 8.11 6.49 -11.96
C CYS A 77 9.58 6.05 -11.93
N SER A 78 10.47 6.69 -12.68
CA SER A 78 11.88 6.32 -12.71
C SER A 78 12.56 6.53 -11.35
N LEU A 79 12.26 7.64 -10.67
CA LEU A 79 12.91 8.02 -9.42
C LEU A 79 12.25 7.37 -8.19
N VAL A 80 10.93 7.42 -8.08
CA VAL A 80 10.22 6.88 -6.91
C VAL A 80 10.29 5.36 -6.87
N HIS A 81 10.22 4.69 -8.04
CA HIS A 81 10.28 3.23 -8.09
C HIS A 81 11.67 2.72 -7.67
N SER A 82 12.75 3.44 -8.01
CA SER A 82 14.10 3.14 -7.53
C SER A 82 14.19 3.19 -5.99
N ILE A 83 13.59 4.20 -5.36
CA ILE A 83 13.67 4.41 -3.89
C ILE A 83 12.80 3.43 -3.10
N ILE A 84 11.77 2.86 -3.72
CA ILE A 84 10.91 1.85 -3.08
C ILE A 84 11.55 0.46 -3.11
N LEU A 85 12.41 0.21 -4.11
CA LEU A 85 13.03 -1.10 -4.34
C LEU A 85 14.36 -1.27 -3.58
N GLU A 86 14.95 -0.17 -3.10
CA GLU A 86 16.17 -0.08 -2.29
C GLU A 86 15.87 -0.03 -0.77
#